data_AF-V9GBT1-F1
#
_entry.id   AF-V9GBT1-F1
#
_cell.length_a   1.000
_cell.length_b   1.000
_cell.length_c   1.000
_cell.angle_alpha   90.00
_cell.angle_beta   90.00
_cell.angle_gamma   90.00
#
_symmetry.space_group_name_H-M   'P 1'
#
loop_
_entity.id
_entity.type
_entity.pdbx_description
1 polymer ?
#
loop_
_entity_poly.entity_id
_entity_poly.type
_entity_poly.pdbx_seq_one_letter_code
_entity_poly.pdbx_strand_id
1 'polypeptide(L)'
;MRVVRYLAMWFVFLILFTGAFISLELMEGYKIRTTEYYGLLNLGFTLVAVVFLAAAIIYMIIMFPLAWLLGFVPWNRRWFIVYILLYAALWAAAGIWLFHELYQPDFVLHYNLHVSSAVWMFGVMGLLYGWIEWIMLERVVRRT
;
A
#
# COMPACT_ATOMS: atom_id res chain seq x y z
N MET A 1 -9.50 16.55 17.36
CA MET A 1 -10.02 15.36 16.63
C MET A 1 -9.34 15.09 15.27
N ARG A 2 -8.66 16.05 14.61
CA ARG A 2 -7.95 15.81 13.33
C ARG A 2 -6.64 15.01 13.45
N VAL A 3 -5.84 15.24 14.50
CA VAL A 3 -4.55 14.53 14.71
C VAL A 3 -4.74 13.04 14.94
N VAL A 4 -5.73 12.66 15.78
CA VAL A 4 -6.06 11.24 16.05
C VAL A 4 -6.45 10.50 14.78
N ARG A 5 -7.12 11.17 13.82
CA ARG A 5 -7.45 10.57 12.52
C ARG A 5 -6.20 10.20 11.74
N TYR A 6 -5.25 11.13 11.58
CA TYR A 6 -4.01 10.86 10.85
C TYR A 6 -3.16 9.81 11.55
N LEU A 7 -3.13 9.80 12.88
CA LEU A 7 -2.46 8.76 13.64
C LEU A 7 -3.10 7.37 13.41
N ALA A 8 -4.43 7.28 13.41
CA ALA A 8 -5.12 6.03 13.11
C ALA A 8 -4.87 5.56 11.66
N MET A 9 -4.95 6.49 10.70
CA MET A 9 -4.66 6.21 9.30
C MET A 9 -3.20 5.79 9.08
N TRP A 10 -2.26 6.28 9.89
CA TRP A 10 -0.87 5.82 9.88
C TRP A 10 -0.77 4.34 10.21
N PHE A 11 -1.35 3.89 11.32
CA PHE A 11 -1.36 2.47 11.68
C PHE A 11 -2.07 1.60 10.64
N VAL A 12 -3.19 2.06 10.09
CA VAL A 12 -3.90 1.37 9.01
C VAL A 12 -2.99 1.23 7.78
N PHE A 13 -2.30 2.30 7.40
CA PHE A 13 -1.36 2.27 6.28
C PHE A 13 -0.23 1.25 6.50
N LEU A 14 0.40 1.27 7.69
CA LEU A 14 1.46 0.33 8.03
C LEU A 14 1.04 -1.12 7.82
N ILE A 15 -0.12 -1.49 8.38
CA ILE A 15 -0.63 -2.86 8.30
C ILE A 15 -0.97 -3.24 6.86
N LEU A 16 -1.69 -2.37 6.14
CA LEU A 16 -2.13 -2.67 4.77
C LEU A 16 -0.95 -2.72 3.79
N PHE A 17 0.01 -1.81 3.92
CA PHE A 17 1.18 -1.77 3.03
C PHE A 17 2.11 -2.95 3.26
N THR A 18 2.47 -3.23 4.52
CA THR A 18 3.28 -4.41 4.85
C THR A 18 2.55 -5.70 4.48
N GLY A 19 1.23 -5.77 4.71
CA GLY A 19 0.41 -6.90 4.28
C GLY A 19 0.39 -7.10 2.76
N ALA A 20 0.27 -6.03 1.98
CA ALA A 20 0.34 -6.08 0.51
C ALA A 20 1.68 -6.62 0.04
N PHE A 21 2.78 -6.10 0.61
CA PHE A 21 4.13 -6.53 0.30
C PHE A 21 4.35 -8.01 0.63
N ILE A 22 3.98 -8.44 1.84
CA ILE A 22 4.10 -9.85 2.25
C ILE A 22 3.28 -10.74 1.32
N SER A 23 2.07 -10.32 0.96
CA SER A 23 1.22 -11.09 0.04
C SER A 23 1.88 -11.24 -1.34
N LEU A 24 2.49 -10.16 -1.85
CA LEU A 24 3.23 -10.21 -3.11
C LEU A 24 4.44 -11.15 -3.02
N GLU A 25 5.22 -11.07 -1.94
CA GLU A 25 6.34 -11.97 -1.69
C GLU A 25 5.90 -13.43 -1.60
N LEU A 26 4.80 -13.73 -0.91
CA LEU A 26 4.26 -15.09 -0.81
C LEU A 26 3.79 -15.63 -2.16
N MET A 27 3.26 -14.78 -3.03
CA MET A 27 2.75 -15.19 -4.34
C MET A 27 3.85 -15.30 -5.41
N GLU A 28 4.76 -14.34 -5.46
CA GLU A 28 5.78 -14.20 -6.51
C GLU A 28 7.18 -14.50 -5.98
N GLY A 29 7.58 -13.88 -4.87
CA GLY A 29 8.90 -14.06 -4.26
C GLY A 29 9.22 -15.51 -3.87
N TYR A 30 8.23 -16.28 -3.40
CA TYR A 30 8.43 -17.70 -3.02
C TYR A 30 8.73 -18.64 -4.19
N LYS A 31 8.49 -18.19 -5.43
CA LYS A 31 8.89 -18.95 -6.62
C LYS A 31 10.41 -18.94 -6.79
N ILE A 32 11.07 -17.88 -6.33
CA ILE A 32 12.52 -17.70 -6.43
C ILE A 32 13.19 -18.44 -5.29
N ARG A 33 13.96 -19.49 -5.61
CA ARG A 33 14.62 -20.36 -4.61
C ARG A 33 16.13 -20.15 -4.49
N THR A 34 16.67 -19.12 -5.11
CA THR A 34 18.10 -18.81 -5.06
C THR A 34 18.42 -18.02 -3.79
N THR A 35 19.65 -18.17 -3.28
CA THR A 35 20.15 -17.39 -2.14
C THR A 35 20.49 -15.94 -2.51
N GLU A 36 20.63 -15.65 -3.80
CA GLU A 36 20.93 -14.31 -4.32
C GLU A 36 19.75 -13.36 -4.20
N TYR A 37 18.53 -13.90 -4.18
CA TYR A 37 17.33 -13.10 -4.01
C TYR A 37 17.02 -12.89 -2.53
N TYR A 38 17.15 -11.67 -2.04
CA TYR A 38 16.90 -11.29 -0.65
C TYR A 38 15.40 -11.14 -0.31
N GLY A 39 14.58 -12.12 -0.72
CA GLY A 39 13.15 -12.16 -0.43
C GLY A 39 12.80 -12.77 0.92
N LEU A 40 11.50 -12.97 1.15
CA LEU A 40 10.99 -13.44 2.44
C LEU A 40 11.55 -14.81 2.88
N LEU A 41 11.89 -15.69 1.93
CA LEU A 41 12.51 -16.99 2.21
C LEU A 41 13.91 -16.89 2.83
N ASN A 42 14.70 -15.90 2.42
CA ASN A 42 16.10 -15.78 2.82
C ASN A 42 16.29 -14.78 3.97
N LEU A 43 15.56 -13.67 3.96
CA LEU A 43 15.64 -12.64 5.00
C LEU A 43 14.60 -12.79 6.13
N GLY A 44 13.53 -13.55 5.90
CA GLY A 44 12.49 -13.79 6.88
C GLY A 44 11.93 -12.51 7.51
N PHE A 45 11.91 -12.47 8.84
CA PHE A 45 11.36 -11.36 9.61
C PHE A 45 12.12 -10.04 9.40
N THR A 46 13.42 -10.08 9.07
CA THR A 46 14.21 -8.86 8.85
C THR A 46 13.66 -8.06 7.68
N LEU A 47 13.25 -8.72 6.59
CA LEU A 47 12.62 -8.06 5.44
C LEU A 47 11.29 -7.41 5.86
N VAL A 48 10.47 -8.12 6.64
CA VAL A 48 9.20 -7.58 7.17
C VAL A 48 9.42 -6.33 8.01
N ALA A 49 10.42 -6.34 8.90
CA ALA A 49 10.76 -5.20 9.74
C ALA A 49 11.22 -3.99 8.90
N VAL A 50 12.09 -4.21 7.91
CA VAL A 50 12.54 -3.16 6.98
C VAL A 50 11.37 -2.55 6.22
N VAL A 51 10.48 -3.38 5.67
CA VAL A 51 9.30 -2.93 4.93
C VAL A 51 8.32 -2.18 5.84
N PHE A 52 8.13 -2.64 7.08
CA PHE A 52 7.28 -1.96 8.06
C PHE A 52 7.84 -0.57 8.42
N LEU A 53 9.15 -0.45 8.62
CA LEU A 53 9.80 0.84 8.86
C LEU A 53 9.74 1.75 7.62
N ALA A 54 9.94 1.20 6.43
CA ALA A 54 9.79 1.93 5.17
C ALA A 54 8.36 2.45 5.02
N ALA A 55 7.34 1.65 5.32
CA ALA A 55 5.94 2.06 5.32
C ALA A 55 5.70 3.23 6.28
N ALA A 56 6.34 3.24 7.45
CA ALA A 56 6.23 4.34 8.40
C ALA A 56 6.72 5.67 7.82
N ILE A 57 7.86 5.63 7.14
CA ILE A 57 8.47 6.80 6.48
C ILE A 57 7.62 7.23 5.28
N ILE A 58 7.23 6.28 4.42
CA ILE A 58 6.39 6.53 3.24
C ILE A 58 5.08 7.22 3.64
N TYR A 59 4.46 6.79 4.74
CA TYR A 59 3.25 7.44 5.21
C TYR A 59 3.47 8.92 5.51
N MET A 60 4.53 9.25 6.26
CA MET A 60 4.79 10.63 6.69
C MET A 60 5.12 11.55 5.51
N ILE A 61 5.83 11.03 4.50
CA ILE A 61 6.31 11.82 3.37
C ILE A 61 5.25 11.92 2.25
N ILE A 62 4.50 10.86 2.00
CA ILE A 62 3.61 10.77 0.83
C ILE A 62 2.15 10.78 1.25
N MET A 63 1.75 9.81 2.07
CA MET A 63 0.32 9.59 2.36
C MET A 63 -0.27 10.67 3.26
N PHE A 64 0.49 11.18 4.22
CA PHE A 64 0.02 12.24 5.10
C PHE A 64 -0.21 13.56 4.34
N PRO A 65 0.75 14.07 3.53
CA PRO A 65 0.49 15.24 2.69
C PRO A 65 -0.66 15.02 1.71
N LEU A 66 -0.76 13.83 1.12
CA LEU A 66 -1.87 13.48 0.22
C LEU A 66 -3.23 13.52 0.94
N ALA A 67 -3.36 12.85 2.09
CA ALA A 67 -4.57 12.84 2.91
C ALA A 67 -4.95 14.25 3.39
N TRP A 68 -3.96 15.08 3.69
CA TRP A 68 -4.16 16.48 4.05
C TRP A 68 -4.65 17.32 2.86
N LEU A 69 -4.03 17.18 1.68
CA LEU A 69 -4.44 17.84 0.43
C LEU A 69 -5.86 17.45 0.03
N LEU A 70 -6.18 16.16 0.04
CA LEU A 70 -7.51 15.66 -0.26
C LEU A 70 -8.55 16.14 0.78
N GLY A 71 -8.13 16.42 2.01
CA GLY A 71 -8.99 16.97 3.06
C GLY A 71 -9.48 18.39 2.80
N PHE A 72 -8.88 19.15 1.89
CA PHE A 72 -9.36 20.49 1.49
C PHE A 72 -10.50 20.45 0.48
N VAL A 73 -10.65 19.34 -0.24
CA VAL A 73 -11.69 19.20 -1.25
C VAL A 73 -13.02 18.88 -0.55
N PRO A 74 -14.12 19.62 -0.82
CA PRO A 74 -15.43 19.33 -0.25
C PRO A 74 -16.03 18.10 -0.94
N TRP A 75 -15.58 16.93 -0.53
CA TRP A 75 -16.06 15.67 -1.07
C TRP A 75 -17.53 15.47 -0.74
N ASN A 76 -18.34 15.26 -1.78
CA ASN A 76 -19.75 14.90 -1.65
C ASN A 76 -19.92 13.38 -1.78
N ARG A 77 -20.98 12.80 -1.21
CA ARG A 77 -21.21 11.33 -1.18
C ARG A 77 -21.20 10.65 -2.56
N ARG A 78 -21.53 11.41 -3.62
CA ARG A 78 -21.48 10.96 -5.02
C ARG A 78 -20.06 10.67 -5.53
N TRP A 79 -19.04 11.30 -4.93
CA TRP A 79 -17.63 11.15 -5.32
C TRP A 79 -16.92 10.00 -4.59
N PHE A 80 -17.61 9.28 -3.70
CA PHE A 80 -17.05 8.16 -2.95
C PHE A 80 -16.34 7.14 -3.86
N ILE A 81 -17.00 6.73 -4.95
CA ILE A 81 -16.45 5.73 -5.88
C ILE A 81 -15.17 6.25 -6.54
N VAL A 82 -15.17 7.51 -6.96
CA VAL A 82 -13.98 8.14 -7.57
C VAL A 82 -12.83 8.21 -6.57
N TYR A 83 -13.13 8.55 -5.32
CA TYR A 83 -12.15 8.65 -4.24
C TYR A 83 -11.46 7.31 -3.94
N ILE A 84 -12.23 6.22 -3.79
CA ILE A 84 -11.65 4.90 -3.54
C ILE A 84 -10.88 4.36 -4.75
N LEU A 85 -11.34 4.64 -5.97
CA LEU A 85 -10.65 4.24 -7.19
C LEU A 85 -9.33 5.00 -7.37
N LEU A 86 -9.27 6.27 -6.95
CA LEU A 86 -8.04 7.05 -6.94
C LEU A 86 -6.99 6.41 -6.01
N TYR A 87 -7.39 5.99 -4.81
CA TYR A 87 -6.48 5.27 -3.92
C TYR A 87 -6.06 3.91 -4.47
N ALA A 88 -6.98 3.15 -5.06
CA ALA A 88 -6.66 1.89 -5.70
C ALA A 88 -5.63 2.06 -6.82
N ALA A 89 -5.78 3.09 -7.66
CA ALA A 89 -4.85 3.39 -8.74
C ALA A 89 -3.48 3.83 -8.21
N LEU A 90 -3.43 4.68 -7.18
CA LEU A 90 -2.17 5.10 -6.56
C LEU A 90 -1.42 3.93 -5.94
N TRP A 91 -2.13 3.06 -5.22
CA TRP A 91 -1.52 1.87 -4.63
C TRP A 91 -1.08 0.87 -5.70
N ALA A 92 -1.89 0.63 -6.72
CA ALA A 92 -1.51 -0.24 -7.84
C ALA A 92 -0.25 0.28 -8.55
N ALA A 93 -0.15 1.59 -8.79
CA ALA A 93 1.05 2.21 -9.36
C ALA A 93 2.27 2.01 -8.45
N ALA A 94 2.11 2.19 -7.14
CA ALA A 94 3.18 1.92 -6.17
C ALA A 94 3.58 0.43 -6.17
N GLY A 95 2.62 -0.48 -6.30
CA GLY A 95 2.86 -1.93 -6.42
C GLY A 95 3.63 -2.30 -7.67
N ILE A 96 3.29 -1.71 -8.83
CA ILE A 96 4.04 -1.90 -10.08
C ILE A 96 5.47 -1.41 -9.92
N TRP A 97 5.66 -0.22 -9.36
CA TRP A 97 7.00 0.33 -9.12
C TRP A 97 7.81 -0.58 -8.20
N LEU A 98 7.25 -0.99 -7.05
CA LEU A 98 7.89 -1.92 -6.13
C LEU A 98 8.24 -3.26 -6.78
N PHE A 99 7.36 -3.81 -7.63
CA PHE A 99 7.64 -5.06 -8.34
C PHE A 99 8.91 -4.97 -9.17
N HIS A 100 9.10 -3.86 -9.89
CA HIS A 100 10.29 -3.66 -10.72
C HIS A 100 11.57 -3.40 -9.91
N GLU A 101 11.45 -2.81 -8.72
CA GLU A 101 12.59 -2.64 -7.81
C GLU A 101 12.98 -3.94 -7.09
N LEU A 102 12.00 -4.78 -6.75
CA LEU A 102 12.22 -6.03 -6.01
C LEU A 102 12.68 -7.18 -6.90
N TYR A 103 12.11 -7.28 -8.10
CA TYR A 103 12.37 -8.40 -9.02
C TYR A 103 13.21 -7.94 -10.20
N GLN A 104 14.47 -8.39 -10.20
CA GLN A 104 15.35 -8.20 -11.35
C GLN A 104 14.72 -8.81 -12.62
N PRO A 105 14.95 -8.23 -13.82
CA PRO A 105 14.36 -8.71 -15.07
C PRO A 105 14.63 -10.20 -15.34
N ASP A 106 15.82 -10.68 -14.94
CA ASP A 106 16.18 -12.10 -15.07
C ASP A 106 15.28 -13.00 -14.24
N PHE A 107 14.96 -12.62 -13.00
CA PHE A 107 14.03 -13.39 -12.17
C PHE A 107 12.62 -13.36 -12.73
N VAL A 108 12.16 -12.22 -13.26
CA VAL A 108 10.83 -12.11 -13.88
C VAL A 108 10.68 -13.09 -15.04
N LEU A 109 11.70 -13.19 -15.90
CA LEU A 109 11.69 -14.11 -17.05
C LEU A 109 11.82 -15.57 -16.61
N HIS A 110 12.78 -15.90 -15.75
CA HIS A 110 13.08 -17.28 -15.37
C HIS A 110 12.00 -17.91 -14.48
N TYR A 111 11.39 -17.13 -13.59
CA TYR A 111 10.35 -17.60 -12.67
C TYR A 111 8.93 -17.25 -13.14
N ASN A 112 8.80 -16.67 -14.34
CA ASN A 112 7.53 -16.25 -14.93
C ASN A 112 6.67 -15.44 -13.95
N LEU A 113 7.28 -14.41 -13.38
CA LEU A 113 6.63 -13.56 -12.38
C LEU A 113 5.65 -12.62 -13.06
N HIS A 114 4.53 -12.35 -12.40
CA HIS A 114 3.47 -11.53 -12.98
C HIS A 114 3.31 -10.19 -12.25
N VAL A 115 3.56 -9.09 -12.97
CA VAL A 115 3.29 -7.71 -12.48
C VAL A 115 1.83 -7.53 -12.09
N SER A 116 0.91 -8.27 -12.72
CA SER A 116 -0.51 -8.24 -12.38
C SER A 116 -0.78 -8.65 -10.93
N SER A 117 0.03 -9.55 -10.34
CA SER A 117 -0.08 -9.91 -8.92
C SER A 117 0.15 -8.70 -8.02
N ALA A 118 1.14 -7.85 -8.32
CA ALA A 118 1.37 -6.61 -7.58
C ALA A 118 0.21 -5.62 -7.75
N VAL A 119 -0.32 -5.47 -8.97
CA VAL A 119 -1.50 -4.63 -9.24
C VAL A 119 -2.69 -5.05 -8.41
N TRP A 120 -2.98 -6.36 -8.34
CA TRP A 120 -4.10 -6.88 -7.56
C TRP A 120 -3.88 -6.72 -6.05
N MET A 121 -2.72 -7.12 -5.53
CA MET A 121 -2.43 -7.05 -4.09
C MET A 121 -2.47 -5.61 -3.58
N PHE A 122 -1.77 -4.70 -4.25
CA PHE A 122 -1.75 -3.31 -3.83
C PHE A 122 -3.06 -2.59 -4.17
N GLY A 123 -3.68 -2.87 -5.32
CA GLY A 123 -4.95 -2.26 -5.71
C GLY A 123 -6.08 -2.57 -4.73
N VAL A 124 -6.22 -3.81 -4.29
CA VAL A 124 -7.21 -4.19 -3.27
C VAL A 124 -6.94 -3.51 -1.94
N MET A 125 -5.68 -3.46 -1.49
CA MET A 125 -5.32 -2.75 -0.25
C MET A 125 -5.56 -1.24 -0.36
N GLY A 126 -5.35 -0.65 -1.54
CA GLY A 126 -5.69 0.75 -1.82
C GLY A 126 -7.19 1.02 -1.75
N LEU A 127 -8.03 0.12 -2.26
CA LEU A 127 -9.50 0.21 -2.10
C LEU A 127 -9.89 0.19 -0.62
N LEU A 128 -9.33 -0.74 0.16
CA LEU A 128 -9.58 -0.84 1.59
C LEU A 128 -9.13 0.42 2.34
N TYR A 129 -7.93 0.92 2.03
CA TYR A 129 -7.39 2.14 2.63
C TYR A 129 -8.29 3.36 2.35
N GLY A 130 -8.63 3.58 1.08
CA GLY A 130 -9.50 4.70 0.68
C GLY A 130 -10.90 4.61 1.29
N TRP A 131 -11.44 3.40 1.43
CA TRP A 131 -12.72 3.20 2.10
C TRP A 131 -12.68 3.54 3.60
N ILE A 132 -11.64 3.08 4.31
CA ILE A 132 -11.44 3.40 5.73
C ILE A 132 -11.29 4.90 5.93
N GLU A 133 -10.49 5.56 5.08
CA GLU A 133 -10.29 7.01 5.14
C GLU A 133 -11.60 7.76 4.92
N TRP A 134 -12.40 7.35 3.94
CA TRP A 134 -13.69 7.95 3.66
C TRP A 134 -14.63 7.88 4.87
N ILE A 135 -14.73 6.71 5.52
CA ILE A 135 -15.54 6.55 6.74
C ILE A 135 -15.04 7.48 7.86
N MET A 136 -13.72 7.61 8.01
CA MET A 136 -13.11 8.50 9.00
C MET A 136 -13.39 9.98 8.67
N LEU A 137 -13.42 10.36 7.39
CA LEU A 137 -13.74 11.71 6.93
C LEU A 137 -15.20 12.08 7.22
N GLU A 138 -16.17 11.21 6.85
CA GLU A 138 -17.59 11.46 7.09
C GLU A 138 -17.92 11.65 8.58
N ARG A 139 -17.27 10.88 9.47
CA ARG A 139 -17.50 10.96 10.92
C ARG A 139 -17.04 12.28 11.53
N VAL A 140 -16.03 12.93 10.95
CA VAL A 140 -15.56 14.24 11.41
C VAL A 140 -16.52 15.34 10.97
N VAL A 141 -17.02 15.29 9.72
CA VAL A 141 -17.93 16.31 9.16
C VAL A 141 -19.28 16.33 9.88
N ARG A 142 -19.83 15.17 10.32
CA ARG A 142 -21.11 15.14 11.04
C ARG A 142 -21.04 15.61 12.50
N ARG A 143 -19.84 15.82 13.05
CA ARG A 143 -19.62 16.25 14.45
C ARG A 143 -19.27 17.73 14.59
N THR A 144 -19.12 18.45 13.47
CA THR A 144 -18.89 19.90 13.39
C THR A 144 -20.14 20.57 12.84
#